data_AF-A0A2H6B0I3-F1
#
_entry.id   AF-A0A2H6B0I3-F1
#
_cell.length_a   1.000
_cell.length_b   1.000
_cell.length_c   1.000
_cell.angle_alpha   90.00
_cell.angle_beta   90.00
_cell.angle_gamma   90.00
#
_symmetry.space_group_name_H-M   'P 1'
#
loop_
_entity.id
_entity.type
_entity.pdbx_description
1 polymer ?
#
loop_
_entity_poly.entity_id
_entity_poly.type
_entity_poly.pdbx_seq_one_letter_code
_entity_poly.pdbx_strand_id
1 'polypeptide(L)'
;MDYFLTYWYFHLPNYVLAAVFWTMLGRFLLGLFVPLDWDNFIWRFFRLLTDPVLALIRPLTFGLVPEGLLPLVAAFGLVVVRFAYWVLLFRLGWAPPLPGAVAS
;
A
#
# COMPACT_ATOMS: atom_id res chain seq x y z
N MET A 1 -14.85 21.07 -13.16
CA MET A 1 -14.68 19.63 -13.46
C MET A 1 -13.20 19.30 -13.68
N ASP A 2 -12.31 19.61 -12.71
CA ASP A 2 -10.94 19.07 -12.77
C ASP A 2 -10.24 18.96 -11.41
N TYR A 3 -11.00 18.82 -10.33
CA TYR A 3 -10.43 18.59 -8.99
C TYR A 3 -9.55 17.33 -8.96
N PHE A 4 -9.97 16.28 -9.65
CA PHE A 4 -9.25 15.01 -9.66
C PHE A 4 -7.93 15.09 -10.45
N LEU A 5 -7.92 15.77 -11.61
CA LEU A 5 -6.69 16.00 -12.39
C LEU A 5 -5.80 17.06 -11.74
N THR A 6 -6.35 18.06 -11.04
CA THR A 6 -5.57 19.08 -10.31
C THR A 6 -4.83 18.47 -9.13
N TYR A 7 -5.48 17.58 -8.37
CA TYR A 7 -4.91 16.87 -7.22
C TYR A 7 -4.53 15.43 -7.55
N TRP A 8 -4.17 15.15 -8.81
CA TRP A 8 -3.79 13.81 -9.26
C TRP A 8 -2.65 13.25 -8.39
N TYR A 9 -1.72 14.10 -7.98
CA TYR A 9 -0.60 13.77 -7.10
C TYR A 9 -1.08 13.32 -5.72
N PHE A 10 -2.22 13.79 -5.22
CA PHE A 10 -2.78 13.31 -3.95
C PHE A 10 -3.54 11.99 -4.14
N HIS A 11 -4.34 11.89 -5.20
CA HIS A 11 -5.26 10.76 -5.42
C HIS A 11 -4.54 9.52 -5.95
N LEU A 12 -3.72 9.66 -6.99
CA LEU A 12 -3.09 8.53 -7.68
C LEU A 12 -2.17 7.73 -6.75
N PRO A 13 -1.23 8.34 -5.99
CA PRO A 13 -0.39 7.58 -5.07
C PRO A 13 -1.19 6.93 -3.95
N ASN A 14 -2.25 7.59 -3.45
CA ASN A 14 -3.12 7.00 -2.44
C ASN A 14 -3.86 5.76 -2.96
N TYR A 15 -4.34 5.79 -4.21
CA TYR A 15 -4.99 4.61 -4.82
C TYR A 15 -3.99 3.50 -5.10
N VAL A 16 -2.78 3.81 -5.55
CA VAL A 16 -1.71 2.82 -5.73
C VAL A 16 -1.35 2.17 -4.40
N LEU A 17 -1.10 2.97 -3.35
CA LEU A 17 -0.81 2.47 -2.01
C LEU A 17 -1.96 1.61 -1.46
N ALA A 18 -3.22 2.03 -1.69
CA ALA A 18 -4.38 1.25 -1.30
C ALA A 18 -4.48 -0.09 -2.06
N ALA A 19 -4.25 -0.10 -3.37
CA ALA A 19 -4.26 -1.32 -4.17
C ALA A 19 -3.18 -2.30 -3.72
N VAL A 20 -1.96 -1.81 -3.45
CA VAL A 20 -0.85 -2.63 -2.94
C VAL A 20 -1.15 -3.14 -1.52
N PHE A 21 -1.77 -2.33 -0.66
CA PHE A 21 -2.20 -2.77 0.67
C PHE A 21 -3.19 -3.94 0.59
N TRP A 22 -4.22 -3.79 -0.25
CA TRP A 22 -5.23 -4.84 -0.45
C TRP A 22 -4.64 -6.10 -1.07
N THR A 23 -3.65 -5.99 -1.97
CA THR A 23 -2.98 -7.16 -2.54
C THR A 23 -2.09 -7.88 -1.52
N MET A 24 -1.42 -7.16 -0.62
CA MET A 24 -0.68 -7.78 0.50
C MET A 24 -1.60 -8.56 1.43
N LEU A 25 -2.74 -7.96 1.79
CA LEU A 25 -3.74 -8.62 2.62
C LEU A 25 -4.33 -9.84 1.90
N GLY A 26 -4.62 -9.73 0.61
CA GLY A 26 -5.05 -10.83 -0.23
C GLY A 26 -4.02 -11.97 -0.28
N ARG A 27 -2.74 -11.65 -0.44
CA ARG A 27 -1.66 -12.66 -0.39
C ARG A 27 -1.58 -13.35 0.96
N PHE A 28 -1.65 -12.59 2.05
CA PHE A 28 -1.63 -13.13 3.40
C PHE A 28 -2.79 -14.11 3.61
N LEU A 29 -4.02 -13.69 3.30
CA LEU A 29 -5.21 -14.53 3.41
C LEU A 29 -5.14 -15.76 2.51
N LEU A 30 -4.71 -15.61 1.25
CA LEU A 30 -4.53 -16.74 0.35
C LEU A 30 -3.49 -17.73 0.89
N GLY A 31 -2.37 -17.23 1.43
CA GLY A 31 -1.33 -18.06 2.04
C GLY A 31 -1.77 -18.87 3.27
N LEU A 32 -2.93 -18.55 3.87
CA LEU A 32 -3.53 -19.36 4.94
C LEU A 32 -4.21 -20.63 4.40
N PHE A 33 -4.66 -20.61 3.15
CA PHE A 33 -5.42 -21.71 2.53
C PHE A 33 -4.64 -22.43 1.42
N VAL A 34 -3.56 -21.83 0.91
CA VAL A 34 -2.83 -22.24 -0.29
C VAL A 34 -1.37 -22.55 0.08
N PRO A 35 -0.81 -23.72 -0.31
CA PRO A 35 0.63 -23.98 -0.19
C PRO A 35 1.49 -22.93 -0.92
N LEU A 36 2.61 -22.53 -0.30
CA LEU A 36 3.49 -21.43 -0.76
C LEU A 36 4.12 -21.70 -2.14
N ASP A 37 4.26 -22.98 -2.48
CA ASP A 37 4.84 -23.58 -3.67
C ASP A 37 3.82 -23.80 -4.81
N TRP A 38 2.58 -23.35 -4.65
CA TRP A 38 1.54 -23.51 -5.66
C TRP A 38 1.77 -22.61 -6.88
N ASP A 39 2.01 -23.20 -8.06
CA ASP A 39 2.29 -22.46 -9.32
C ASP A 39 1.02 -21.95 -10.06
N ASN A 40 0.06 -21.38 -9.34
CA ASN A 40 -1.14 -20.82 -9.94
C ASN A 40 -0.89 -19.41 -10.51
N PHE A 41 -1.57 -19.09 -11.62
CA PHE A 41 -1.55 -17.75 -12.22
C PHE A 41 -1.90 -16.64 -11.21
N ILE A 42 -2.96 -16.85 -10.41
CA ILE A 42 -3.39 -15.90 -9.38
C ILE A 42 -2.26 -15.68 -8.36
N TRP A 43 -1.68 -16.76 -7.84
CA TRP A 43 -0.57 -16.67 -6.88
C TRP A 43 0.64 -15.93 -7.46
N ARG A 44 1.01 -16.20 -8.72
CA ARG A 44 2.09 -15.47 -9.42
C ARG A 44 1.81 -13.97 -9.54
N PHE A 45 0.57 -13.58 -9.83
CA PHE A 45 0.19 -12.16 -9.89
C PHE A 45 0.30 -11.48 -8.51
N PHE A 46 -0.17 -12.14 -7.45
CA PHE A 46 0.02 -11.63 -6.08
C PHE A 46 1.50 -11.52 -5.73
N ARG A 47 2.30 -12.54 -6.05
CA ARG A 47 3.76 -12.50 -5.84
C ARG A 47 4.43 -11.35 -6.57
N LEU A 48 4.11 -11.14 -7.84
CA LEU A 48 4.66 -10.05 -8.65
C LEU A 48 4.44 -8.67 -8.01
N LEU A 49 3.25 -8.41 -7.47
CA LEU A 49 2.92 -7.14 -6.83
C LEU A 49 3.53 -6.99 -5.43
N THR A 50 3.63 -8.08 -4.67
CA THR A 50 3.98 -8.04 -3.25
C THR A 50 5.46 -8.29 -2.98
N ASP A 51 6.16 -9.08 -3.81
CA ASP A 51 7.59 -9.38 -3.63
C ASP A 51 8.49 -8.14 -3.60
N PRO A 52 8.30 -7.12 -4.48
CA PRO A 52 9.07 -5.88 -4.40
C PRO A 52 8.87 -5.13 -3.08
N VAL A 53 7.64 -5.12 -2.58
CA VAL A 53 7.29 -4.45 -1.30
C VAL A 53 7.89 -5.21 -0.13
N LEU A 54 7.80 -6.55 -0.15
CA LEU A 54 8.42 -7.42 0.84
C LEU A 54 9.94 -7.22 0.85
N ALA A 55 10.58 -7.10 -0.31
CA ALA A 55 12.02 -6.85 -0.42
C ALA A 55 12.45 -5.53 0.24
N LEU A 56 11.60 -4.49 0.20
CA LEU A 56 11.83 -3.22 0.88
C LEU A 56 11.63 -3.31 2.40
N ILE A 57 10.66 -4.10 2.86
CA ILE A 57 10.32 -4.24 4.28
C ILE A 57 11.25 -5.22 5.01
N ARG A 58 11.76 -6.24 4.31
CA ARG A 58 12.66 -7.27 4.87
C ARG A 58 13.89 -6.73 5.61
N PRO A 59 14.63 -5.72 5.10
CA PRO A 59 15.72 -5.13 5.87
C PRO A 59 15.22 -4.32 7.07
N LEU A 60 14.02 -3.71 6.98
CA LEU A 60 13.44 -2.90 8.05
C LEU A 60 13.00 -3.76 9.26
N THR A 61 12.57 -5.01 9.01
CA THR A 61 12.15 -5.94 10.05
C THR A 61 13.31 -6.67 10.73
N PHE A 62 14.55 -6.51 10.26
CA PHE A 62 15.77 -7.12 10.82
C PHE A 62 15.65 -8.64 11.10
N GLY A 63 14.82 -9.36 10.34
CA GLY A 63 14.58 -10.80 10.55
C GLY A 63 13.77 -11.16 11.80
N LEU A 64 13.16 -10.18 12.48
CA LEU A 64 12.33 -10.41 13.67
C LEU A 64 10.97 -11.06 13.35
N VAL A 65 10.55 -11.01 12.08
CA VAL A 65 9.21 -11.40 11.63
C VAL A 65 9.30 -12.69 10.81
N PRO A 66 8.50 -13.73 11.13
CA PRO A 66 8.39 -14.94 10.31
C PRO A 66 7.91 -14.64 8.88
N GLU A 67 8.41 -15.38 7.90
CA GLU A 67 8.11 -15.16 6.46
C GLU A 67 6.59 -15.20 6.15
N GLY A 68 5.81 -15.99 6.90
CA GLY A 68 4.34 -16.03 6.76
C GLY A 68 3.61 -14.78 7.24
N LEU A 69 4.18 -14.05 8.21
CA LEU A 69 3.64 -12.79 8.75
C LEU A 69 4.20 -11.56 8.03
N LEU A 70 5.25 -11.73 7.22
CA LEU A 70 5.90 -10.64 6.52
C LEU A 70 4.94 -9.83 5.62
N PRO A 71 3.98 -10.44 4.86
CA PRO A 71 2.98 -9.69 4.11
C PRO A 71 2.08 -8.81 4.97
N LEU A 72 1.74 -9.27 6.18
CA LEU A 72 0.93 -8.48 7.12
C LEU A 72 1.70 -7.29 7.68
N VAL A 73 2.97 -7.51 8.05
CA VAL A 73 3.85 -6.42 8.52
C VAL A 73 4.11 -5.40 7.43
N ALA A 74 4.32 -5.85 6.19
CA ALA A 74 4.48 -4.97 5.05
C ALA A 74 3.19 -4.19 4.74
N ALA A 75 2.01 -4.80 4.91
CA ALA A 75 0.73 -4.09 4.83
C ALA A 75 0.62 -2.96 5.89
N PHE A 76 1.06 -3.22 7.13
CA PHE A 76 1.15 -2.18 8.15
C PHE A 76 2.14 -1.07 7.76
N GLY A 77 3.30 -1.44 7.20
CA GLY A 77 4.27 -0.50 6.65
C GLY A 77 3.68 0.43 5.58
N LEU A 78 2.81 -0.09 4.69
CA LEU A 78 2.11 0.73 3.69
C LEU A 78 1.16 1.74 4.33
N VAL A 79 0.49 1.39 5.44
CA VAL A 79 -0.34 2.35 6.19
C VAL A 79 0.53 3.47 6.77
N VAL A 80 1.69 3.15 7.33
CA VAL A 80 2.66 4.14 7.83
C VAL A 80 3.14 5.05 6.70
N VAL A 81 3.53 4.48 5.55
CA VAL A 81 3.94 5.24 4.37
C VAL A 81 2.81 6.15 3.89
N ARG A 82 1.57 5.67 3.86
CA ARG A 82 0.40 6.45 3.47
C ARG A 82 0.16 7.63 4.43
N PHE A 83 0.31 7.41 5.74
CA PHE A 83 0.21 8.46 6.74
C PHE A 83 1.35 9.48 6.60
N ALA A 84 2.58 9.02 6.44
CA ALA A 84 3.74 9.88 6.22
C ALA A 84 3.59 10.72 4.94
N TYR A 85 3.07 10.13 3.87
CA TYR A 85 2.77 10.82 2.62
C TYR A 85 1.72 11.92 2.81
N TRP A 86 0.63 11.60 3.53
CA TRP A 86 -0.39 12.60 3.87
C TRP A 86 0.19 13.75 4.71
N VAL A 87 0.99 13.45 5.73
CA VAL A 87 1.66 14.46 6.57
C VAL A 87 2.61 15.34 5.74
N LEU A 88 3.35 14.74 4.79
CA LEU A 88 4.25 15.47 3.89
C LEU A 88 3.47 16.46 3.02
N LEU A 89 2.36 16.03 2.40
CA LEU A 89 1.53 16.91 1.60
C LEU A 89 0.88 18.03 2.43
N PHE A 90 0.46 17.70 3.67
CA PHE A 90 -0.05 18.70 4.61
C PHE A 90 1.01 19.74 4.97
N ARG A 91 2.25 19.32 5.25
CA ARG A 91 3.39 20.21 5.54
C ARG A 91 3.74 21.12 4.36
N LEU A 92 3.60 20.64 3.14
CA LEU A 92 3.86 21.39 1.91
C LEU A 92 2.70 22.34 1.53
N GLY A 93 1.58 22.31 2.26
CA GLY A 93 0.39 23.10 1.94
C GLY A 93 -0.32 22.65 0.66
N TRP A 94 0.01 21.46 0.14
CA TRP A 94 -0.59 20.88 -1.08
C TRP A 94 -1.74 19.92 -0.77
N ALA A 95 -2.21 19.92 0.47
CA ALA A 95 -3.41 19.17 0.84
C ALA A 95 -4.63 19.81 0.14
N PRO A 96 -5.43 19.05 -0.62
CA PRO A 96 -6.64 19.58 -1.23
C PRO A 96 -7.57 20.15 -0.16
N PRO A 97 -8.15 21.35 -0.37
CA PRO A 97 -9.21 21.87 0.48
C PRO A 97 -10.37 20.87 0.51
N LEU A 98 -11.02 20.73 1.67
CA LEU A 98 -12.22 19.91 1.79
C LEU A 98 -13.25 20.39 0.74
N PRO A 99 -13.82 19.49 -0.08
CA PRO A 99 -14.88 19.84 -1.00
C PRO A 99 -16.04 20.49 -0.22
N GLY A 100 -16.16 21.82 -0.31
CA GLY A 100 -17.12 22.62 0.45
C GLY A 100 -16.55 23.84 1.19
N ALA A 101 -15.23 23.91 1.42
CA ALA A 101 -14.60 25.02 2.15
C ALA A 101 -14.45 26.32 1.32
N VAL A 102 -14.72 26.27 0.01
CA VAL A 102 -14.60 27.41 -0.93
C VAL A 102 -15.96 27.96 -1.39
N ALA A 103 -17.06 27.53 -0.76
CA ALA A 103 -18.43 27.90 -1.14
C ALA A 103 -19.10 28.88 -0.17
N SER A 104 -18.35 29.49 0.76
CA SER A 104 -18.84 30.49 1.72
C SER A 104 -18.10 31.81 1.58
#